data_AF-A0A6J4HIC9-F1
#
_entry.id   AF-A0A6J4HIC9-F1
#
_cell.length_a   1.000
_cell.length_b   1.000
_cell.length_c   1.000
_cell.angle_alpha   90.00
_cell.angle_beta   90.00
_cell.angle_gamma   90.00
#
_symmetry.space_group_name_H-M   'P 1'
#
loop_
_entity.id
_entity.type
_entity.pdbx_description
1 polymer ?
#
loop_
_entity_poly.entity_id
_entity_poly.type
_entity_poly.pdbx_seq_one_letter_code
_entity_poly.pdbx_strand_id
1 'polypeptide(L)'
;MRYFSFCLLAAFLLAACKDECYYAQEPELKLVLDPGTRFRRVYSPDGRDVPVRNGRPVLPVSLHADSVTYLFDGETRTDTLTIFYTRRFFFESEKCGMVVEVTGQGLRQDVRTTFTNASVVFTSDEWGLGPNRRNIYEVRITP
;
A
#
# COMPACT_ATOMS: atom_id res chain seq x y z
N MET A 1 28.79 -1.96 51.67
CA MET A 1 28.62 -1.39 50.32
C MET A 1 28.60 -2.52 49.28
N ARG A 2 27.47 -3.22 49.07
CA ARG A 2 27.39 -4.33 48.08
C ARG A 2 26.04 -4.50 47.36
N TYR A 3 25.09 -3.59 47.52
CA TYR A 3 23.74 -3.74 46.95
C TYR A 3 23.33 -2.65 45.94
N PHE A 4 24.22 -1.73 45.58
CA PHE A 4 23.87 -0.62 44.67
C PHE A 4 24.00 -0.95 43.17
N SER A 5 24.54 -2.13 42.83
CA SER A 5 24.87 -2.48 41.43
C SER A 5 23.82 -3.31 40.70
N PHE A 6 22.74 -3.74 41.37
CA PHE A 6 21.75 -4.66 40.78
C PHE A 6 20.49 -3.97 40.23
N CYS A 7 20.20 -2.72 40.60
CA CYS A 7 19.03 -2.00 40.08
C CYS A 7 19.24 -1.38 38.70
N LEU A 8 20.48 -1.15 38.27
CA LEU A 8 20.77 -0.47 37.00
C LEU A 8 20.63 -1.39 35.77
N LEU A 9 20.69 -2.73 35.93
CA LEU A 9 20.46 -3.66 34.82
C LEU A 9 18.98 -3.94 34.55
N ALA A 10 18.09 -3.78 35.54
CA ALA A 10 16.66 -4.03 35.37
C ALA A 10 15.95 -2.90 34.59
N ALA A 11 16.49 -1.68 34.63
CA ALA A 11 15.92 -0.53 33.90
C ALA A 11 16.13 -0.62 32.37
N PHE A 12 17.16 -1.32 31.90
CA PHE A 12 17.40 -1.52 30.46
C PHE A 12 16.55 -2.61 29.83
N LEU A 13 15.99 -3.54 30.62
CA LEU A 13 15.12 -4.60 30.12
C LEU A 13 13.66 -4.15 29.94
N LEU A 14 13.26 -3.01 30.53
CA LEU A 14 11.90 -2.48 30.41
C LEU A 14 11.76 -1.38 29.34
N ALA A 15 12.85 -0.95 28.71
CA ALA A 15 12.84 0.05 27.63
C ALA A 15 12.61 -0.56 26.23
N ALA A 16 12.27 -1.85 26.13
CA ALA A 16 11.92 -2.51 24.87
C ALA A 16 10.40 -2.55 24.64
N CYS A 17 9.69 -1.45 24.88
CA CYS A 17 8.34 -1.28 24.34
C CYS A 17 8.44 -0.42 23.09
N LYS A 18 8.65 -1.06 21.94
CA LYS A 18 8.56 -0.40 20.64
C LYS A 18 7.48 -1.06 19.78
N ASP A 19 6.31 -1.23 20.37
CA ASP A 19 5.11 -1.62 19.63
C ASP A 19 4.48 -0.36 19.06
N GLU A 20 5.11 0.19 18.01
CA GLU A 20 4.49 1.17 17.13
C GLU A 20 3.41 0.44 16.34
N CYS A 21 2.15 0.50 16.80
CA CYS A 21 1.04 -0.01 16.00
C CYS A 21 0.93 0.87 14.75
N TYR A 22 1.03 0.25 13.57
CA TYR A 22 0.83 0.93 12.31
C TYR A 22 -0.52 0.55 11.70
N TYR A 23 -1.13 1.58 11.07
CA TYR A 23 -2.28 1.58 10.15
C TYR A 23 -3.69 1.75 10.75
N ALA A 24 -4.21 2.99 10.63
CA ALA A 24 -5.62 3.35 10.74
C ALA A 24 -6.28 3.68 9.37
N GLN A 25 -5.59 3.42 8.25
CA GLN A 25 -6.03 3.80 6.90
C GLN A 25 -6.02 2.60 5.95
N GLU A 26 -6.94 2.60 4.99
CA GLU A 26 -7.00 1.59 3.93
C GLU A 26 -5.69 1.56 3.12
N PRO A 27 -5.30 0.39 2.58
CA PRO A 27 -4.12 0.28 1.74
C PRO A 27 -4.26 1.15 0.48
N GLU A 28 -3.18 1.83 0.10
CA GLU A 28 -3.10 2.69 -1.08
C GLU A 28 -1.98 2.18 -2.01
N LEU A 29 -2.22 2.19 -3.32
CA LEU A 29 -1.19 1.98 -4.33
C LEU A 29 -0.57 3.31 -4.76
N LYS A 30 0.76 3.34 -4.82
CA LYS A 30 1.54 4.47 -5.33
C LYS A 30 1.61 4.40 -6.84
N LEU A 31 1.22 5.48 -7.49
CA LEU A 31 1.32 5.62 -8.93
C LEU A 31 2.73 6.08 -9.35
N VAL A 32 3.34 5.32 -10.23
CA VAL A 32 4.62 5.59 -10.88
C VAL A 32 4.36 5.75 -12.38
N LEU A 33 4.64 6.94 -12.90
CA LEU A 33 4.42 7.29 -14.30
C LEU A 33 5.75 7.48 -15.02
N ASP A 34 5.77 7.15 -16.31
CA ASP A 34 6.89 7.48 -17.16
C ASP A 34 7.10 9.00 -17.24
N PRO A 35 8.36 9.48 -17.28
CA PRO A 35 8.66 10.90 -17.34
C PRO A 35 7.93 11.61 -18.48
N GLY A 36 7.28 12.74 -18.18
CA GLY A 36 6.52 13.52 -19.16
C GLY A 36 5.04 13.11 -19.29
N THR A 37 4.64 11.96 -18.73
CA THR A 37 3.23 11.57 -18.67
C THR A 37 2.47 12.52 -17.74
N ARG A 38 1.38 13.11 -18.24
CA ARG A 38 0.49 13.98 -17.48
C ARG A 38 -0.96 13.61 -17.76
N PHE A 39 -1.74 13.57 -16.70
CA PHE A 39 -3.19 13.42 -16.77
C PHE A 39 -3.84 14.67 -16.19
N ARG A 40 -4.94 15.11 -16.79
CA ARG A 40 -5.77 16.19 -16.26
C ARG A 40 -6.47 15.75 -14.98
N ARG A 41 -6.91 14.49 -14.95
CA ARG A 41 -7.72 13.94 -13.87
C ARG A 41 -7.52 12.44 -13.72
N VAL A 42 -7.54 11.94 -12.49
CA VAL A 42 -7.63 10.51 -12.18
C VAL A 42 -8.80 10.30 -11.24
N TYR A 43 -9.74 9.43 -11.63
CA TYR A 43 -11.02 9.28 -10.93
C TYR A 43 -11.56 7.85 -11.01
N SER A 44 -12.50 7.53 -10.13
CA SER A 44 -13.20 6.24 -10.11
C SER A 44 -14.39 6.24 -11.09
N PRO A 45 -14.92 5.08 -11.51
CA PRO A 45 -16.07 4.98 -12.43
C PRO A 45 -17.33 5.72 -11.97
N ASP A 46 -17.47 5.97 -10.67
CA ASP A 46 -18.56 6.77 -10.08
C ASP A 46 -18.33 8.29 -10.15
N GLY A 47 -17.23 8.73 -10.78
CA GLY A 47 -16.89 10.13 -10.95
C GLY A 47 -16.12 10.77 -9.79
N ARG A 48 -15.81 10.02 -8.72
CA ARG A 48 -15.04 10.54 -7.58
C ARG A 48 -13.55 10.63 -7.88
N ASP A 49 -12.97 11.79 -7.58
CA ASP A 49 -11.54 12.02 -7.75
C ASP A 49 -10.69 11.16 -6.81
N VAL A 50 -9.56 10.71 -7.33
CA VAL A 50 -8.57 9.99 -6.55
C VAL A 50 -7.80 10.98 -5.64
N PRO A 51 -7.55 10.63 -4.37
CA PRO A 51 -6.78 11.48 -3.47
C PRO A 51 -5.36 11.75 -3.99
N VAL A 52 -4.87 12.96 -3.72
CA VAL A 52 -3.52 13.40 -4.10
C VAL A 52 -2.70 13.64 -2.84
N ARG A 53 -1.56 12.96 -2.72
CA ARG A 53 -0.61 13.14 -1.60
C ARG A 53 0.74 13.57 -2.17
N ASN A 54 1.31 14.66 -1.65
CA ASN A 54 2.59 15.22 -2.13
C ASN A 54 2.62 15.45 -3.66
N GLY A 55 1.49 15.93 -4.23
CA GLY A 55 1.36 16.20 -5.65
C GLY A 55 1.25 14.97 -6.55
N ARG A 56 1.09 13.77 -5.98
CA ARG A 56 0.93 12.52 -6.74
C ARG A 56 -0.40 11.84 -6.39
N PRO A 57 -1.14 11.31 -7.38
CA PRO A 57 -2.30 10.46 -7.11
C PRO A 57 -1.90 9.23 -6.30
N VAL A 58 -2.66 8.93 -5.26
CA VAL A 58 -2.56 7.67 -4.52
C VAL A 58 -3.85 6.90 -4.74
N LEU A 59 -3.75 5.68 -5.27
CA LEU A 59 -4.90 4.91 -5.72
C LEU A 59 -5.39 4.03 -4.57
N PRO A 60 -6.55 4.31 -3.94
CA PRO A 60 -7.04 3.48 -2.84
C PRO A 60 -7.28 2.03 -3.25
N VAL A 61 -7.19 1.11 -2.31
CA VAL A 61 -7.59 -0.29 -2.53
C VAL A 61 -8.88 -0.53 -1.77
N SER A 62 -9.92 -0.99 -2.46
CA SER A 62 -11.17 -1.33 -1.77
C SER A 62 -10.99 -2.57 -0.90
N LEU A 63 -11.30 -2.44 0.39
CA LEU A 63 -11.36 -3.58 1.30
C LEU A 63 -12.60 -4.45 1.10
N HIS A 64 -13.52 -4.06 0.21
CA HIS A 64 -14.77 -4.77 -0.06
C HIS A 64 -14.81 -5.46 -1.43
N ALA A 65 -13.98 -5.03 -2.39
CA ALA A 65 -13.88 -5.64 -3.72
C ALA A 65 -12.52 -6.34 -3.95
N ASP A 66 -12.50 -7.30 -4.87
CA ASP A 66 -11.30 -7.99 -5.37
C ASP A 66 -10.63 -7.27 -6.55
N SER A 67 -11.21 -6.14 -6.96
CA SER A 67 -10.69 -5.30 -8.00
C SER A 67 -11.11 -3.85 -7.80
N VAL A 68 -10.31 -2.94 -8.37
CA VAL A 68 -10.62 -1.51 -8.43
C VAL A 68 -10.29 -0.99 -9.82
N THR A 69 -11.15 -0.12 -10.35
CA THR A 69 -10.96 0.51 -11.65
C THR A 69 -10.74 2.00 -11.48
N TYR A 70 -9.81 2.54 -12.26
CA TYR A 70 -9.48 3.96 -12.34
C TYR A 70 -9.54 4.43 -13.79
N LEU A 71 -10.02 5.65 -13.97
CA LEU A 71 -10.02 6.37 -15.24
C LEU A 71 -8.99 7.49 -15.18
N PHE A 72 -8.17 7.58 -16.21
CA PHE A 72 -7.11 8.55 -16.38
C PHE A 72 -7.46 9.43 -17.58
N ASP A 73 -7.92 10.64 -17.31
CA ASP A 73 -8.26 11.59 -18.36
C ASP A 73 -7.01 12.37 -18.80
N GLY A 74 -6.51 12.06 -19.99
CA GLY A 74 -5.46 12.81 -20.67
C GLY A 74 -6.04 13.87 -21.61
N GLU A 75 -5.20 14.60 -22.34
CA GLU A 75 -5.68 15.66 -23.24
C GLU A 75 -6.52 15.13 -24.42
N THR A 76 -6.12 13.99 -24.98
CA THR A 76 -6.69 13.44 -26.23
C THR A 76 -7.51 12.18 -26.03
N ARG A 77 -7.31 11.45 -24.92
CA ARG A 77 -8.04 10.22 -24.61
C ARG A 77 -8.18 10.01 -23.10
N THR A 78 -9.15 9.18 -22.73
CA THR A 78 -9.29 8.65 -21.37
C THR A 78 -8.87 7.18 -21.37
N ASP A 79 -7.96 6.83 -20.48
CA ASP A 79 -7.52 5.46 -20.27
C ASP A 79 -8.16 4.83 -19.04
N THR A 80 -8.25 3.51 -19.05
CA THR A 80 -8.77 2.74 -17.92
C THR A 80 -7.71 1.79 -17.41
N LEU A 81 -7.63 1.69 -16.08
CA LEU A 81 -6.77 0.75 -15.36
C LEU A 81 -7.62 0.02 -14.34
N THR A 82 -7.73 -1.29 -14.47
CA THR A 82 -8.35 -2.17 -13.49
C THR A 82 -7.27 -3.02 -12.85
N ILE A 83 -7.19 -2.97 -11.53
CA ILE A 83 -6.21 -3.71 -10.73
C ILE A 83 -6.96 -4.81 -9.99
N PHE A 84 -6.50 -6.04 -10.12
CA PHE A 84 -7.04 -7.22 -9.44
C PHE A 84 -6.12 -7.61 -8.31
N TYR A 85 -6.70 -7.95 -7.16
CA TYR A 85 -5.92 -8.29 -5.97
C TYR A 85 -6.70 -9.22 -5.03
N THR A 86 -5.95 -9.87 -4.14
CA THR A 86 -6.47 -10.67 -3.03
C THR A 86 -6.17 -9.93 -1.73
N ARG A 87 -7.04 -10.09 -0.74
CA ARG A 87 -6.87 -9.54 0.61
C ARG A 87 -6.72 -10.69 1.60
N ARG A 88 -5.73 -10.62 2.48
CA ARG A 88 -5.54 -11.53 3.61
C ARG A 88 -5.63 -10.74 4.89
N PHE A 89 -6.56 -11.11 5.75
CA PHE A 89 -6.75 -10.50 7.05
C PHE A 89 -6.15 -11.41 8.11
N PHE A 90 -5.33 -10.87 8.99
CA PHE A 90 -4.77 -11.61 10.11
C PHE A 90 -4.72 -10.76 11.36
N PHE A 91 -4.82 -11.42 12.50
CA PHE A 91 -4.68 -10.77 13.79
C PHE A 91 -3.19 -10.55 14.09
N GLU A 92 -2.81 -9.30 14.35
CA GLU A 92 -1.43 -8.95 14.71
C GLU A 92 -1.21 -9.06 16.22
N SER A 93 -2.02 -8.38 17.03
CA SER A 93 -1.97 -8.44 18.49
C SER A 93 -3.22 -7.84 19.12
N GLU A 94 -3.44 -8.05 20.42
CA GLU A 94 -4.55 -7.38 21.14
C GLU A 94 -4.43 -5.86 21.12
N LYS A 95 -3.22 -5.34 21.04
CA LYS A 95 -2.93 -3.90 21.01
C LYS A 95 -3.18 -3.28 19.64
N CYS A 96 -2.80 -3.96 18.56
CA CYS A 96 -2.84 -3.40 17.19
C CYS A 96 -4.01 -3.95 16.34
N GLY A 97 -4.67 -5.03 16.79
CA GLY A 97 -5.87 -5.57 16.17
C GLY A 97 -5.58 -6.39 14.90
N MET A 98 -6.39 -6.15 13.87
CA MET A 98 -6.34 -6.86 12.59
C MET A 98 -5.57 -6.06 11.54
N VAL A 99 -4.73 -6.75 10.78
CA VAL A 99 -3.99 -6.20 9.64
C VAL A 99 -4.52 -6.82 8.35
N VAL A 100 -4.49 -6.04 7.28
CA VAL A 100 -4.81 -6.49 5.93
C VAL A 100 -3.57 -6.43 5.04
N GLU A 101 -3.28 -7.55 4.40
CA GLU A 101 -2.28 -7.66 3.34
C GLU A 101 -2.98 -7.80 1.99
N VAL A 102 -2.63 -6.93 1.06
CA VAL A 102 -3.06 -6.99 -0.34
C VAL A 102 -1.98 -7.69 -1.16
N THR A 103 -2.34 -8.68 -1.97
CA THR A 103 -1.42 -9.39 -2.87
C THR A 103 -2.00 -9.50 -4.27
N GLY A 104 -1.18 -9.81 -5.28
CA GLY A 104 -1.68 -10.19 -6.61
C GLY A 104 -2.52 -11.48 -6.58
N GLN A 105 -3.23 -11.77 -7.67
CA GLN A 105 -3.99 -12.99 -7.87
C GLN A 105 -3.12 -14.20 -8.30
N GLY A 106 -1.79 -14.03 -8.37
CA GLY A 106 -0.84 -15.12 -8.67
C GLY A 106 -0.64 -15.33 -10.17
N LEU A 107 -0.97 -16.53 -10.69
CA LEU A 107 -0.81 -16.89 -12.11
C LEU A 107 -1.77 -16.14 -13.07
N ARG A 108 -2.64 -15.27 -12.53
CA ARG A 108 -3.60 -14.47 -13.30
C ARG A 108 -3.05 -13.08 -13.57
N GLN A 109 -3.59 -12.42 -14.58
CA GLN A 109 -3.20 -11.06 -14.92
C GLN A 109 -3.72 -10.09 -13.84
N ASP A 110 -2.82 -9.51 -13.04
CA ASP A 110 -3.15 -8.58 -11.94
C ASP A 110 -3.65 -7.22 -12.43
N VAL A 111 -3.58 -6.97 -13.74
CA VAL A 111 -3.91 -5.68 -14.35
C VAL A 111 -4.63 -5.87 -15.67
N ARG A 112 -5.74 -5.16 -15.87
CA ARG A 112 -6.38 -4.96 -17.17
C ARG A 112 -6.37 -3.48 -17.49
N THR A 113 -5.87 -3.11 -18.67
CA THR A 113 -5.59 -1.71 -19.00
C THR A 113 -5.86 -1.39 -20.47
N THR A 114 -6.14 -0.13 -20.78
CA THR A 114 -6.09 0.42 -22.15
C THR A 114 -4.78 1.15 -22.47
N PHE A 115 -3.92 1.35 -21.47
CA PHE A 115 -2.56 1.86 -21.67
C PHE A 115 -1.72 0.91 -22.51
N THR A 116 -0.67 1.44 -23.16
CA THR A 116 0.30 0.63 -23.90
C THR A 116 0.94 -0.44 -23.01
N ASN A 117 1.28 -0.08 -21.77
CA ASN A 117 1.75 -1.02 -20.76
C ASN A 117 1.31 -0.58 -19.36
N ALA A 118 0.96 -1.54 -18.50
CA ALA A 118 0.78 -1.30 -17.08
C ALA A 118 1.18 -2.54 -16.29
N SER A 119 1.86 -2.33 -15.16
CA SER A 119 2.21 -3.39 -14.21
C SER A 119 1.93 -2.93 -12.79
N VAL A 120 1.63 -3.90 -11.93
CA VAL A 120 1.45 -3.67 -10.50
C VAL A 120 2.43 -4.57 -9.76
N VAL A 121 3.10 -3.99 -8.78
CA VAL A 121 4.04 -4.69 -7.91
C VAL A 121 3.48 -4.67 -6.51
N PHE A 122 3.21 -5.86 -5.97
CA PHE A 122 2.86 -6.08 -4.58
C PHE A 122 4.11 -6.57 -3.85
N THR A 123 4.82 -5.68 -3.17
CA THR A 123 5.97 -6.05 -2.36
C THR A 123 5.54 -6.13 -0.90
N SER A 124 5.59 -7.32 -0.32
CA SER A 124 5.64 -7.48 1.13
C SER A 124 7.11 -7.69 1.52
N ASP A 125 7.61 -6.92 2.48
CA ASP A 125 8.94 -7.14 3.03
C ASP A 125 8.94 -8.43 3.88
N GLU A 126 8.96 -9.61 3.25
CA GLU A 126 8.99 -10.91 3.95
C GLU A 126 10.38 -11.24 4.56
N TRP A 127 11.46 -10.60 4.11
CA TRP A 127 12.84 -10.86 4.58
C TRP A 127 13.36 -9.88 5.64
N GLY A 128 12.53 -8.95 6.10
CA GLY A 128 12.92 -8.00 7.14
C GLY A 128 12.87 -8.63 8.52
N LEU A 129 14.01 -8.97 9.10
CA LEU A 129 14.18 -9.21 10.55
C LEU A 129 13.93 -7.93 11.40
N GLY A 130 13.14 -6.99 10.90
CA GLY A 130 12.79 -5.72 11.54
C GLY A 130 11.28 -5.61 11.78
N PRO A 131 10.85 -4.87 12.81
CA PRO A 131 9.44 -4.73 13.22
C PRO A 131 8.54 -3.97 12.23
N ASN A 132 9.02 -3.69 11.01
CA ASN A 132 8.34 -2.87 10.02
C ASN A 132 8.04 -3.70 8.76
N ARG A 133 7.02 -4.55 8.82
CA ARG A 133 6.44 -5.14 7.60
C ARG A 133 5.68 -4.05 6.86
N ARG A 134 6.33 -3.39 5.90
CA ARG A 134 5.65 -2.42 5.04
C ARG A 134 5.27 -3.11 3.75
N ASN A 135 3.97 -3.16 3.48
CA ASN A 135 3.54 -3.52 2.14
C ASN A 135 3.68 -2.28 1.25
N ILE A 136 4.49 -2.40 0.20
CA ILE A 136 4.65 -1.38 -0.82
C ILE A 136 3.88 -1.85 -2.05
N TYR A 137 2.88 -1.08 -2.43
CA TYR A 137 2.06 -1.34 -3.59
C TYR A 137 2.34 -0.27 -4.64
N GLU A 138 2.94 -0.65 -5.77
CA GLU A 138 3.27 0.28 -6.85
C GLU A 138 2.52 -0.09 -8.12
N VAL A 139 2.01 0.92 -8.81
CA VAL A 139 1.48 0.80 -10.17
C VAL A 139 2.40 1.55 -11.10
N ARG A 140 2.90 0.89 -12.14
CA ARG A 140 3.70 1.49 -13.20
C ARG A 140 2.89 1.54 -14.48
N ILE A 141 2.83 2.71 -15.11
CA ILE A 141 2.05 2.93 -16.33
C ILE A 141 2.94 3.57 -17.40
N THR A 142 2.88 2.99 -18.60
CA THR A 142 3.39 3.56 -19.85
C THR A 142 2.20 3.86 -20.77
N PRO A 143 1.88 5.15 -21.04
CA PRO A 143 0.67 5.54 -21.75
C PRO A 143 0.57 5.02 -23.19
#